data_AF-A0A1H8UX56-F1
#
_entry.id   AF-A0A1H8UX56-F1
#
_cell.length_a   1.000
_cell.length_b   1.000
_cell.length_c   1.000
_cell.angle_alpha   90.00
_cell.angle_beta   90.00
_cell.angle_gamma   90.00
#
_symmetry.space_group_name_H-M   'P 1'
#
loop_
_entity.id
_entity.type
_entity.pdbx_description
1 polymer ?
#
loop_
_entity_poly.entity_id
_entity_poly.type
_entity_poly.pdbx_seq_one_letter_code
_entity_poly.pdbx_strand_id
1 'polypeptide(L)'
;MTEFQDIRIVELNDAASGLSNEGPLTSMVLRLSADAPDPWSTTFNEAWQSHGGMMKRKAMATRDSITSLCMPYELQGQILELNKVIDETNTSYRSMLSQAASQSYGVVDARRELNDLKNSLTYE
;
A
#
# COMPACT_ATOMS: atom_id res chain seq x y z
N MET A 1 -15.79 -1.36 -11.65
CA MET A 1 -14.49 -1.33 -10.95
C MET A 1 -14.13 0.13 -10.77
N THR A 2 -14.07 0.61 -9.53
CA THR A 2 -13.56 1.96 -9.24
C THR A 2 -12.06 1.96 -9.49
N GLU A 3 -11.60 2.92 -10.28
CA GLU A 3 -10.17 3.17 -10.50
C GLU A 3 -9.50 3.47 -9.16
N PHE A 4 -8.29 2.94 -8.96
CA PHE A 4 -7.53 3.19 -7.74
C PHE A 4 -7.23 4.69 -7.62
N GLN A 5 -7.51 5.26 -6.45
CA GLN A 5 -7.14 6.63 -6.12
C GLN A 5 -5.95 6.62 -5.18
N ASP A 6 -5.03 7.56 -5.40
CA ASP A 6 -3.85 7.69 -4.56
C ASP A 6 -4.24 7.96 -3.11
N ILE A 7 -3.65 7.16 -2.24
CA ILE A 7 -3.85 7.24 -0.81
C ILE A 7 -2.99 8.37 -0.27
N ARG A 8 -3.56 9.21 0.60
CA ARG A 8 -2.85 10.29 1.30
C ARG A 8 -3.35 10.39 2.73
N ILE A 9 -2.50 10.88 3.64
CA ILE A 9 -2.93 11.27 4.98
C ILE A 9 -3.78 12.54 4.86
N VAL A 10 -4.96 12.55 5.50
CA VAL A 10 -5.89 13.69 5.46
C VAL A 10 -5.97 14.45 6.78
N GLU A 11 -5.90 13.74 7.91
CA GLU A 11 -5.94 14.36 9.24
C GLU A 11 -5.40 13.42 10.31
N LEU A 12 -5.09 14.00 11.48
CA LEU A 12 -4.93 13.24 12.73
C LEU A 12 -6.31 12.95 13.31
N ASN A 13 -6.58 11.68 13.62
CA ASN A 13 -7.74 11.26 14.41
C ASN A 13 -7.37 11.32 15.89
N ASP A 14 -7.67 12.45 16.53
CA ASP A 14 -7.38 12.71 17.94
C ASP A 14 -8.12 11.75 18.87
N ALA A 15 -9.38 11.43 18.56
CA ALA A 15 -10.21 10.51 19.35
C ALA A 15 -9.70 9.06 19.35
N ALA A 16 -9.05 8.63 18.26
CA ALA A 16 -8.41 7.31 18.16
C ALA A 16 -6.93 7.32 18.62
N SER A 17 -6.34 8.50 18.78
CA SER A 17 -4.97 8.65 19.24
C SER A 17 -4.89 8.62 20.77
N GLY A 18 -3.77 8.15 21.30
CA GLY A 18 -3.64 8.03 22.76
C GLY A 18 -2.35 7.37 23.21
N LEU A 19 -2.24 7.13 24.51
CA LEU A 19 -1.06 6.47 25.08
C LEU A 19 -0.86 5.10 24.42
N SER A 20 0.37 4.84 24.00
CA SER A 20 0.75 3.51 23.56
C SER A 20 1.08 2.64 24.76
N ASN A 21 1.10 1.32 24.55
CA ASN A 21 1.67 0.35 25.48
C ASN A 21 3.21 0.27 25.38
N GLU A 22 3.84 1.12 24.55
CA GLU A 22 5.28 1.10 24.26
C GLU A 22 5.99 2.34 24.85
N GLY A 23 6.27 2.27 26.17
CA GLY A 23 7.05 3.30 26.85
C GLY A 23 6.37 4.68 26.82
N PRO A 24 7.12 5.79 26.66
CA PRO A 24 6.55 7.13 26.68
C PRO A 24 5.88 7.54 25.36
N LEU A 25 5.78 6.64 24.37
CA LEU A 25 5.28 6.98 23.04
C LEU A 25 3.76 7.09 23.01
N THR A 26 3.26 7.91 22.10
CA THR A 26 1.83 8.05 21.80
C THR A 26 1.53 7.31 20.51
N SER A 27 0.43 6.57 20.50
CA SER A 27 -0.18 6.03 19.28
C SER A 27 -0.92 7.15 18.57
N MET A 28 -0.35 7.63 17.46
CA MET A 28 -0.91 8.67 16.61
C MET A 28 -1.62 8.02 15.43
N VAL A 29 -2.94 8.17 15.35
CA VAL A 29 -3.77 7.57 14.30
C VAL A 29 -4.04 8.62 13.23
N LEU A 30 -3.49 8.41 12.04
CA LEU A 30 -3.63 9.29 10.88
C LEU A 30 -4.66 8.70 9.93
N ARG A 31 -5.73 9.44 9.62
CA ARG A 31 -6.76 9.02 8.67
C ARG A 31 -6.27 9.19 7.24
N LEU A 32 -6.64 8.25 6.37
CA LEU A 32 -6.34 8.23 4.95
C LEU A 32 -7.49 8.77 4.11
N SER A 33 -7.19 9.20 2.88
CA SER A 33 -8.18 9.71 1.91
C SER A 33 -9.18 8.67 1.42
N ALA A 34 -8.81 7.39 1.49
CA ALA A 34 -9.60 6.25 1.05
C ALA A 34 -9.13 5.00 1.80
N ASP A 35 -9.95 3.96 1.77
CA ASP A 35 -9.57 2.63 2.27
C ASP A 35 -8.42 2.07 1.45
N ALA A 36 -7.32 1.77 2.13
CA ALA A 36 -6.19 1.07 1.55
C ALA A 36 -6.54 -0.40 1.31
N PRO A 37 -6.41 -0.89 0.06
CA PRO A 37 -6.51 -2.32 -0.24
C PRO A 37 -5.44 -3.11 0.54
N ASP A 38 -5.77 -4.33 0.95
CA ASP A 38 -4.84 -5.18 1.71
C ASP A 38 -3.45 -5.34 1.06
N PRO A 39 -3.31 -5.50 -0.28
CA PRO A 39 -1.99 -5.58 -0.89
C PRO A 39 -1.23 -4.25 -0.79
N TRP A 40 -1.92 -3.11 -0.87
CA TRP A 40 -1.30 -1.79 -0.67
C TRP A 40 -0.79 -1.65 0.77
N SER A 41 -1.59 -2.01 1.77
CA SER A 41 -1.18 -1.94 3.18
C SER A 41 0.00 -2.84 3.47
N THR A 42 0.04 -4.03 2.87
CA THR A 42 1.17 -4.96 2.98
C THR A 42 2.44 -4.34 2.40
N THR A 43 2.38 -3.81 1.17
CA THR A 43 3.51 -3.14 0.53
C THR A 43 3.99 -1.93 1.33
N PHE A 44 3.07 -1.11 1.86
CA PHE A 44 3.43 0.02 2.72
C PHE A 44 4.17 -0.45 3.99
N ASN A 45 3.63 -1.46 4.67
CA ASN A 45 4.19 -1.97 5.92
C ASN A 45 5.59 -2.55 5.70
N GLU A 46 5.81 -3.29 4.61
CA GLU A 46 7.12 -3.81 4.22
C GLU A 46 8.11 -2.69 3.85
N ALA A 47 7.65 -1.70 3.07
CA ALA A 47 8.48 -0.56 2.68
C ALA A 47 8.88 0.29 3.89
N TRP A 48 7.96 0.52 4.83
CA TRP A 48 8.24 1.25 6.06
C TRP A 48 9.31 0.57 6.91
N GLN A 49 9.23 -0.76 7.06
CA GLN A 49 10.25 -1.55 7.77
C GLN A 49 11.60 -1.56 7.05
N SER A 50 11.59 -1.54 5.71
CA SER A 50 12.80 -1.66 4.89
C SER A 50 13.55 -0.34 4.69
N HIS A 51 12.87 0.80 4.81
CA HIS A 51 13.51 2.11 4.75
C HIS A 51 14.37 2.37 5.99
N GLY A 52 15.64 1.94 5.93
CA GLY A 52 16.64 1.99 6.99
C GLY A 52 17.17 3.39 7.34
N GLY A 53 16.31 4.27 7.84
CA GLY A 53 16.70 5.54 8.48
C GLY A 53 16.86 5.36 10.00
N MET A 54 17.96 5.87 10.56
CA MET A 54 18.45 5.65 11.93
C MET A 54 17.52 6.09 13.10
N MET A 55 16.31 6.59 12.81
CA MET A 55 15.35 7.16 13.78
C MET A 55 13.88 6.87 13.41
N LYS A 56 13.57 5.86 12.58
CA LYS A 56 12.16 5.58 12.23
C LYS A 56 11.41 5.02 13.44
N ARG A 57 10.31 5.70 13.78
CA ARG A 57 9.32 5.21 14.73
C ARG A 57 8.51 4.09 14.07
N LYS A 58 7.93 3.21 14.87
CA LYS A 58 7.03 2.17 14.35
C LYS A 58 5.83 2.83 13.68
N ALA A 59 5.49 2.39 12.48
CA ALA A 59 4.24 2.76 11.84
C ALA A 59 3.64 1.56 11.11
N MET A 60 2.31 1.55 10.99
CA MET A 60 1.57 0.48 10.34
C MET A 60 0.31 1.04 9.67
N ALA A 61 0.09 0.69 8.40
CA ALA A 61 -1.14 0.97 7.68
C ALA A 61 -2.17 -0.14 7.89
N THR A 62 -3.42 0.26 8.11
CA THR A 62 -4.59 -0.61 8.24
C THR A 62 -5.81 0.08 7.63
N ARG A 63 -6.39 -0.51 6.57
CA ARG A 63 -7.59 0.03 5.88
C ARG A 63 -7.52 1.54 5.68
N ASP A 64 -8.24 2.32 6.47
CA ASP A 64 -8.44 3.76 6.35
C ASP A 64 -7.45 4.60 7.18
N SER A 65 -6.44 3.98 7.79
CA SER A 65 -5.56 4.67 8.72
C SER A 65 -4.11 4.18 8.70
N ILE A 66 -3.21 5.05 9.14
CA ILE A 66 -1.84 4.72 9.53
C ILE A 66 -1.68 5.05 11.01
N THR A 67 -1.24 4.08 11.80
CA THR A 67 -0.85 4.30 13.19
C THR A 67 0.66 4.50 13.27
N SER A 68 1.11 5.60 13.88
CA SER A 68 2.53 5.89 14.15
C SER A 68 2.78 5.99 15.65
N LEU A 69 3.80 5.30 16.16
CA LEU A 69 4.19 5.36 17.57
C LEU A 69 5.27 6.41 17.77
N CYS A 70 4.91 7.65 18.08
CA CYS A 70 5.88 8.74 18.22
C CYS A 70 5.53 9.69 19.37
N MET A 71 6.46 10.57 19.72
CA MET A 71 6.14 11.71 20.58
C MET A 71 5.36 12.76 19.79
N PRO A 72 4.49 13.56 20.42
CA PRO A 72 3.73 14.60 19.71
C PRO A 72 4.57 15.57 18.89
N TYR A 73 5.74 15.98 19.40
CA TYR A 73 6.65 16.90 18.69
C TYR A 73 7.36 16.24 17.49
N GLU A 74 7.37 14.90 17.41
CA GLU A 74 7.97 14.15 16.30
C GLU A 74 6.99 13.95 15.14
N LEU A 75 5.69 14.08 15.39
CA LEU A 75 4.63 13.68 14.47
C LEU A 75 4.75 14.37 13.11
N GLN A 76 5.04 15.68 13.09
CA GLN A 76 5.18 16.41 11.82
C GLN A 76 6.33 15.86 10.97
N GLY A 77 7.46 15.49 11.59
CA GLY A 77 8.58 14.85 10.90
C GLY A 77 8.24 13.44 10.43
N GLN A 78 7.50 12.67 11.23
CA GLN A 78 7.01 11.35 10.83
C GLN A 78 6.06 11.44 9.64
N ILE A 79 5.13 12.40 9.60
CA ILE A 79 4.19 12.59 8.48
C ILE A 79 4.95 12.84 7.17
N LEU A 80 6.04 13.63 7.19
CA LEU A 80 6.85 13.87 6.00
C LEU A 80 7.47 12.58 5.45
N GLU A 81 8.00 11.73 6.32
CA GLU A 81 8.56 10.43 5.92
C GLU A 81 7.48 9.43 5.50
N LEU A 82 6.33 9.43 6.18
CA LEU A 82 5.18 8.59 5.83
C LEU A 82 4.68 8.94 4.43
N ASN A 83 4.54 10.22 4.09
CA ASN A 83 4.10 10.65 2.76
C ASN A 83 5.03 10.16 1.64
N LYS A 84 6.36 10.16 1.85
CA LYS A 84 7.30 9.60 0.86
C LYS A 84 7.04 8.11 0.61
N VAL A 85 6.88 7.33 1.68
CA VAL A 85 6.62 5.89 1.56
C VAL A 85 5.23 5.63 0.97
N ILE A 86 4.24 6.46 1.28
CA ILE A 86 2.91 6.44 0.66
C ILE A 86 3.00 6.66 -0.85
N ASP A 87 3.74 7.68 -1.29
CA ASP A 87 3.90 8.00 -2.72
C ASP A 87 4.59 6.87 -3.50
N GLU A 88 5.63 6.27 -2.90
CA GLU A 88 6.30 5.08 -3.42
C GLU A 88 5.33 3.89 -3.49
N THR A 89 4.54 3.66 -2.44
CA THR A 89 3.57 2.57 -2.37
C THR A 89 2.45 2.75 -3.40
N ASN A 90 1.90 3.96 -3.54
CA ASN A 90 0.91 4.31 -4.56
C ASN A 90 1.45 4.00 -5.96
N THR A 91 2.68 4.41 -6.25
CA THR A 91 3.34 4.17 -7.54
C THR A 91 3.54 2.68 -7.82
N SER A 92 4.01 1.92 -6.83
CA SER A 92 4.19 0.48 -6.92
C SER A 92 2.84 -0.23 -7.16
N TYR A 93 1.81 0.14 -6.39
CA TYR A 93 0.49 -0.48 -6.48
C TYR A 93 -0.19 -0.21 -7.84
N ARG A 94 -0.12 1.02 -8.35
CA ARG A 94 -0.60 1.33 -9.72
C ARG A 94 0.11 0.50 -10.78
N SER A 95 1.41 0.29 -10.62
CA SER A 95 2.22 -0.53 -11.53
C SER A 95 1.78 -1.99 -11.49
N MET A 96 1.51 -2.54 -10.30
CA MET A 96 0.98 -3.90 -10.13
C MET A 96 -0.40 -4.06 -10.78
N LEU A 97 -1.32 -3.11 -10.58
CA LEU A 97 -2.65 -3.14 -11.22
C LEU A 97 -2.54 -3.14 -12.75
N SER A 98 -1.64 -2.33 -13.30
CA SER A 98 -1.41 -2.25 -14.75
C SER A 98 -0.83 -3.55 -15.33
N GLN A 99 0.09 -4.19 -14.61
CA GLN A 99 0.66 -5.48 -15.00
C GLN A 99 -0.37 -6.61 -14.93
N ALA A 100 -1.20 -6.65 -13.87
CA ALA A 100 -2.26 -7.64 -13.74
C ALA A 100 -3.31 -7.52 -14.86
N ALA A 101 -3.67 -6.29 -15.24
CA ALA A 101 -4.53 -6.05 -16.39
C ALA A 101 -3.88 -6.57 -17.69
N SER A 102 -2.60 -6.28 -17.91
CA SER A 102 -1.86 -6.69 -19.12
C SER A 102 -1.66 -8.20 -19.23
N GLN A 103 -1.37 -8.90 -18.10
CA GLN A 103 -1.25 -10.36 -18.06
C GLN A 103 -2.59 -11.05 -18.34
N SER A 104 -3.70 -10.46 -17.90
CA SER A 104 -5.04 -10.98 -18.17
C SER A 104 -5.35 -10.99 -19.68
N TYR A 105 -4.92 -9.96 -20.42
CA TYR A 105 -5.02 -9.94 -21.88
C TYR A 105 -4.10 -10.97 -22.55
N GLY A 106 -2.84 -11.07 -22.12
CA GLY A 106 -1.89 -12.03 -22.69
C GLY A 106 -2.27 -13.51 -22.48
N VAL A 107 -2.89 -13.86 -21.35
CA VAL A 107 -3.37 -15.23 -21.10
C VAL A 107 -4.58 -15.58 -21.99
N VAL A 108 -5.43 -14.61 -22.32
CA VAL A 108 -6.55 -14.80 -23.24
C VAL A 108 -6.05 -15.02 -24.67
N ASP A 109 -5.05 -14.26 -25.12
CA ASP A 109 -4.42 -14.47 -26.43
C ASP A 109 -3.70 -15.82 -26.51
N ALA A 110 -2.89 -16.18 -25.50
CA ALA A 110 -2.19 -17.47 -25.48
C ALA A 110 -3.15 -18.68 -25.49
N ARG A 111 -4.30 -18.57 -24.79
CA ARG A 111 -5.34 -19.61 -24.84
C ARG A 111 -6.00 -19.72 -26.20
N ARG A 112 -6.20 -18.59 -26.89
CA ARG A 112 -6.76 -18.56 -28.23
C ARG A 112 -5.81 -19.20 -29.24
N GLU A 113 -4.53 -18.82 -29.21
CA GLU A 113 -3.48 -19.40 -30.05
C GLU A 113 -3.34 -20.91 -29.84
N LEU A 114 -3.38 -21.39 -28.58
CA LEU A 114 -3.35 -22.82 -28.28
C LEU A 114 -4.57 -23.57 -28.83
N ASN A 115 -5.74 -22.95 -28.82
CA ASN A 115 -6.96 -23.56 -29.31
C ASN A 115 -6.96 -23.63 -30.85
N ASP A 116 -6.47 -22.57 -31.51
CA ASP A 116 -6.29 -22.53 -32.96
C ASP A 116 -5.25 -23.56 -33.41
N LEU A 117 -4.12 -23.67 -32.70
CA LEU A 117 -3.10 -24.70 -32.93
C LEU A 117 -3.70 -26.10 -32.77
N LYS A 118 -4.43 -26.37 -31.69
CA LYS A 118 -5.09 -27.67 -31.46
C LYS A 118 -6.03 -28.05 -32.60
N ASN A 119 -6.78 -27.09 -33.15
CA ASN A 119 -7.71 -27.34 -34.25
C ASN A 119 -7.00 -27.53 -35.61
N SER A 120 -5.75 -27.07 -35.74
CA SER A 120 -4.93 -27.24 -36.94
C SER A 120 -4.15 -28.56 -36.99
N LEU A 121 -4.04 -29.26 -35.86
CA LEU A 121 -3.29 -30.51 -35.76
C LEU A 121 -4.17 -31.69 -36.18
N THR A 122 -3.67 -32.48 -37.13
CA THR A 122 -4.23 -33.77 -37.52
C THR A 122 -3.38 -34.89 -36.94
N TYR A 123 -4.04 -35.88 -36.36
CA TYR A 123 -3.39 -37.04 -35.73
C TYR A 123 -3.74 -38.26 -36.58
N GLU A 124 -2.74 -38.80 -37.29
CA GLU A 124 -2.84 -40.02 -38.11
C GLU A 124 -2.94 -41.30 -37.27
#